data_AF-A0A820M274-F1
#
_entry.id   AF-A0A820M274-F1
#
_cell.length_a   1.000
_cell.length_b   1.000
_cell.length_c   1.000
_cell.angle_alpha   90.00
_cell.angle_beta   90.00
_cell.angle_gamma   90.00
#
_symmetry.space_group_name_H-M   'P 1'
#
loop_
_entity.id
_entity.type
_entity.pdbx_description
1 polymer ?
#
loop_
_entity_poly.entity_id
_entity_poly.type
_entity_poly.pdbx_seq_one_letter_code
_entity_poly.pdbx_strand_id
1 'polypeptide(L)'
;MEKTEAYKCLGTIDPLPDLIQRTNNYLLNLRLAKWITQKQYETLCINSNEVELAHLYYLPKAHKPGTPLRPIISGLKHPTIKISKFLDELLRLLFDKIASETTVTSGFELVKQLQKWSKDNIRQGTLFCTIDVTDLYTMVPQTEGVLSLKKMLDHVK
;
A
#
# COMPACT_ATOMS: atom_id res chain seq x y z
N MET A 1 -15.29 -2.92 -13.32
CA MET A 1 -14.14 -3.79 -12.99
C MET A 1 -14.69 -5.05 -12.36
N GLU A 2 -14.22 -6.22 -12.75
CA GLU A 2 -14.64 -7.49 -12.14
C GLU A 2 -14.21 -7.52 -10.67
N LYS A 3 -15.05 -8.08 -9.78
CA LYS A 3 -14.66 -8.24 -8.38
C LYS A 3 -13.44 -9.14 -8.32
N THR A 4 -12.39 -8.69 -7.65
CA THR A 4 -11.22 -9.53 -7.41
C THR A 4 -11.59 -10.61 -6.39
N GLU A 5 -11.10 -11.84 -6.58
CA GLU A 5 -11.10 -12.89 -5.56
C GLU A 5 -10.07 -12.57 -4.46
N ALA A 6 -10.14 -11.36 -3.91
CA ALA A 6 -9.11 -10.78 -3.04
C ALA A 6 -8.89 -11.58 -1.75
N TYR A 7 -9.88 -12.38 -1.33
CA TYR A 7 -9.81 -13.23 -0.16
C TYR A 7 -10.09 -14.68 -0.56
N LYS A 8 -9.18 -15.58 -0.16
CA LYS A 8 -9.32 -17.02 -0.35
C LYS A 8 -9.26 -17.71 1.00
N CYS A 9 -10.22 -18.60 1.25
CA CYS A 9 -10.18 -19.47 2.43
C CYS A 9 -9.02 -20.47 2.30
N LEU A 10 -8.15 -20.54 3.30
CA LEU A 10 -7.02 -21.48 3.36
C LEU A 10 -7.36 -22.77 4.12
N GLY A 11 -8.62 -22.95 4.52
CA GLY A 11 -9.05 -24.08 5.34
C GLY A 11 -8.71 -23.88 6.81
N THR A 12 -8.39 -24.97 7.50
CA THR A 12 -8.16 -25.01 8.95
C THR A 12 -6.69 -25.08 9.34
N ILE A 13 -5.79 -25.16 8.37
CA ILE A 13 -4.34 -25.24 8.61
C ILE A 13 -3.84 -23.84 8.96
N ASP A 14 -3.10 -23.72 10.06
CA ASP A 14 -2.43 -22.47 10.42
C ASP A 14 -1.30 -22.19 9.42
N PRO A 15 -1.40 -21.11 8.61
CA PRO A 15 -0.36 -20.77 7.63
C PRO A 15 0.87 -20.08 8.25
N LEU A 16 0.83 -19.69 9.54
CA LEU A 16 1.88 -18.90 10.16
C LEU A 16 3.26 -19.57 10.12
N PRO A 17 3.42 -20.87 10.43
CA PRO A 17 4.74 -21.51 10.39
C PRO A 17 5.37 -21.51 9.00
N ASP A 18 4.59 -21.83 7.95
CA ASP A 18 5.04 -21.79 6.56
C ASP A 18 5.46 -20.38 6.15
N LEU A 19 4.65 -19.37 6.51
CA LEU A 19 4.91 -17.99 6.19
C LEU A 19 6.21 -17.47 6.81
N ILE A 20 6.47 -17.81 8.07
CA ILE A 20 7.73 -17.48 8.76
C ILE A 20 8.91 -18.12 8.04
N GLN A 21 8.83 -19.43 7.77
CA GLN A 21 9.90 -20.18 7.13
C GLN A 21 10.23 -19.61 5.74
N ARG A 22 9.22 -19.42 4.89
CA ARG A 22 9.40 -18.88 3.54
C ARG A 22 9.99 -17.48 3.54
N THR A 23 9.54 -16.64 4.45
CA THR A 23 10.03 -15.26 4.53
C THR A 23 11.48 -15.21 5.00
N ASN A 24 11.86 -15.99 6.02
CA ASN A 24 13.25 -16.09 6.47
C ASN A 24 14.17 -16.69 5.39
N ASN A 25 13.72 -17.73 4.68
CA ASN A 25 14.46 -18.29 3.55
C ASN A 25 14.69 -17.26 2.44
N TYR A 26 13.67 -16.45 2.12
CA TYR A 26 13.77 -15.38 1.14
C TYR A 26 14.80 -14.32 1.57
N LEU A 27 14.75 -13.86 2.83
CA LEU A 27 15.71 -12.91 3.38
C LEU A 27 17.15 -13.46 3.38
N LEU A 28 17.33 -14.75 3.70
CA LEU A 28 18.64 -15.40 3.65
C LEU A 28 19.18 -15.41 2.22
N ASN A 29 18.36 -15.75 1.23
CA ASN A 29 18.76 -15.73 -0.17
C ASN A 29 19.19 -14.32 -0.62
N LEU A 30 18.44 -13.28 -0.24
CA LEU A 30 18.82 -11.89 -0.52
C LEU A 30 20.15 -11.52 0.14
N ARG A 31 20.39 -12.01 1.36
CA ARG A 31 21.65 -11.77 2.08
C ARG A 31 22.83 -12.45 1.40
N LEU A 32 22.70 -13.73 1.05
CA LEU A 32 23.72 -14.51 0.35
C LEU A 32 24.06 -13.92 -1.02
N ALA A 33 23.04 -13.44 -1.75
CA ALA A 33 23.21 -12.73 -3.01
C ALA A 33 23.80 -11.31 -2.85
N LYS A 34 23.99 -10.82 -1.61
CA LYS A 34 24.45 -9.47 -1.27
C LYS A 34 23.52 -8.34 -1.71
N TRP A 35 22.23 -8.62 -1.85
CA TRP A 35 21.20 -7.60 -2.14
C TRP A 35 20.83 -6.80 -0.89
N ILE A 36 21.03 -7.40 0.29
CA ILE A 36 20.91 -6.73 1.59
C ILE A 36 22.19 -6.94 2.42
N THR A 37 22.48 -5.96 3.27
CA THR A 37 23.58 -6.00 4.25
C THR A 37 23.29 -6.97 5.40
N GLN A 38 24.32 -7.32 6.18
CA GLN A 38 24.16 -8.13 7.39
C GLN A 38 23.20 -7.49 8.38
N LYS A 39 23.37 -6.19 8.62
CA LYS A 39 22.54 -5.41 9.54
C LYS A 39 21.07 -5.38 9.10
N GLN A 40 20.82 -5.20 7.80
CA GLN A 40 19.46 -5.25 7.25
C GLN A 40 18.85 -6.64 7.43
N TYR A 41 19.60 -7.71 7.12
CA TYR A 41 19.15 -9.08 7.33
C TYR A 41 18.76 -9.34 8.79
N GLU A 42 19.61 -8.97 9.75
CA GLU A 42 19.34 -9.12 11.19
C GLU A 42 18.11 -8.34 11.65
N THR A 43 17.89 -7.15 11.08
CA THR A 43 16.72 -6.32 11.39
C THR A 43 15.44 -6.89 10.79
N LEU A 44 15.51 -7.47 9.59
CA LEU A 44 14.36 -7.94 8.82
C LEU A 44 13.94 -9.37 9.17
N CYS A 45 14.85 -10.19 9.67
CA CYS A 45 14.56 -11.58 10.05
C CYS A 45 13.41 -11.66 11.05
N ILE A 46 12.62 -12.70 10.87
CA ILE A 46 11.44 -12.96 11.69
C ILE A 46 11.84 -13.88 12.84
N ASN A 47 11.57 -13.40 14.05
CA ASN A 47 11.52 -14.22 15.26
C ASN A 47 10.11 -14.78 15.41
N SER A 48 9.97 -16.10 15.49
CA SER A 48 8.67 -16.77 15.61
C SER A 48 7.90 -16.35 16.86
N ASN A 49 8.58 -15.89 17.90
CA ASN A 49 7.95 -15.47 19.16
C ASN A 49 7.40 -14.03 19.14
N GLU A 50 7.67 -13.28 18.06
CA GLU A 50 7.28 -11.86 17.93
C GLU A 50 6.13 -11.64 16.94
N VAL A 51 5.68 -12.68 16.25
CA VAL A 51 4.76 -12.55 15.10
C VAL A 51 3.48 -13.37 15.26
N GLU A 52 2.42 -12.88 14.63
CA GLU A 52 1.11 -13.53 14.56
C GLU A 52 0.46 -13.25 13.20
N LEU A 53 -0.60 -13.98 12.85
CA LEU A 53 -1.37 -13.72 11.65
C LEU A 53 -2.10 -12.38 11.74
N ALA A 54 -2.37 -11.79 10.58
CA ALA A 54 -3.16 -10.57 10.54
C ALA A 54 -4.64 -10.85 10.87
N HIS A 55 -5.25 -9.96 11.63
CA HIS A 55 -6.67 -10.06 12.00
C HIS A 55 -7.55 -9.30 11.03
N LEU A 56 -8.51 -9.99 10.43
CA LEU A 56 -9.57 -9.37 9.63
C LEU A 56 -10.75 -8.98 10.53
N TYR A 57 -11.12 -7.70 10.52
CA TYR A 57 -12.31 -7.20 11.20
C TYR A 57 -13.08 -6.23 10.30
N TYR A 58 -14.31 -5.90 10.67
CA TYR A 58 -15.20 -5.09 9.86
C TYR A 58 -15.60 -3.81 10.58
N LEU A 59 -15.52 -2.67 9.88
CA LEU A 59 -16.00 -1.38 10.36
C LEU A 59 -17.23 -0.92 9.55
N PRO A 60 -18.31 -0.44 10.19
CA PRO A 60 -19.49 0.04 9.47
C PRO A 60 -19.22 1.37 8.75
N LYS A 61 -19.64 1.47 7.48
CA LYS A 61 -19.69 2.76 6.76
C LYS A 61 -21.00 3.47 7.05
N ALA A 62 -21.14 4.03 8.26
CA ALA A 62 -22.38 4.66 8.74
C ALA A 62 -22.94 5.81 7.87
N HIS A 63 -22.09 6.42 7.04
CA HIS A 63 -22.47 7.49 6.11
C HIS A 63 -23.05 6.97 4.78
N LYS A 64 -23.14 5.65 4.55
CA LYS A 64 -23.70 5.07 3.33
C LYS A 64 -25.02 4.33 3.63
N PRO A 65 -26.03 4.41 2.74
CA PRO A 65 -27.27 3.66 2.89
C PRO A 65 -27.01 2.16 3.09
N GLY A 66 -27.75 1.53 4.01
CA GLY A 66 -27.58 0.11 4.35
C GLY A 66 -26.33 -0.20 5.19
N THR A 67 -25.56 0.81 5.61
CA THR A 67 -24.39 0.68 6.50
C THR A 67 -23.44 -0.45 6.10
N PRO A 68 -22.93 -0.47 4.84
CA PRO A 68 -22.07 -1.54 4.37
C PRO A 68 -20.80 -1.64 5.21
N LEU A 69 -20.30 -2.86 5.39
CA LEU A 69 -19.08 -3.12 6.15
C LEU A 69 -17.82 -2.83 5.31
N ARG A 70 -16.80 -2.29 5.95
CA ARG A 70 -15.45 -2.12 5.42
C ARG A 70 -14.55 -3.18 6.07
N PRO A 71 -14.02 -4.15 5.31
CA PRO A 71 -13.00 -5.05 5.84
C PRO A 71 -11.72 -4.27 6.13
N ILE A 72 -11.10 -4.54 7.27
CA ILE A 72 -9.82 -3.99 7.69
C ILE A 72 -8.92 -5.15 8.13
N ILE A 73 -7.67 -5.13 7.68
CA ILE A 73 -6.65 -6.10 8.06
C ILE A 73 -5.71 -5.42 9.06
N SER A 74 -5.67 -5.91 10.31
CA SER A 74 -4.66 -5.52 11.30
C SER A 74 -3.47 -6.46 11.24
N GLY A 75 -2.34 -5.98 10.71
CA GLY A 75 -1.12 -6.77 10.52
C GLY A 75 0.08 -6.26 11.31
N LEU A 76 -0.12 -5.64 12.48
CA LEU A 76 0.95 -4.97 13.24
C LEU A 76 2.11 -5.90 13.64
N LYS A 77 1.82 -7.19 13.82
CA LYS A 77 2.80 -8.24 14.13
C LYS A 77 2.90 -9.29 13.01
N HIS A 78 2.43 -8.95 11.81
CA HIS A 78 2.49 -9.86 10.67
C HIS A 78 3.95 -10.14 10.29
N PRO A 79 4.31 -11.36 9.85
CA PRO A 79 5.69 -11.70 9.47
C PRO A 79 6.34 -10.73 8.46
N THR A 80 5.55 -10.08 7.61
CA THR A 80 6.06 -9.15 6.60
C THR A 80 6.14 -7.68 7.05
N ILE A 81 5.74 -7.33 8.27
CA ILE A 81 5.61 -5.92 8.69
C ILE A 81 6.95 -5.17 8.67
N LYS A 82 8.03 -5.83 9.10
CA LYS A 82 9.39 -5.26 9.09
C LYS A 82 9.86 -4.99 7.65
N ILE A 83 9.54 -5.88 6.72
CA ILE A 83 9.82 -5.73 5.28
C ILE A 83 8.99 -4.59 4.69
N SER A 84 7.69 -4.53 4.99
CA SER A 84 6.81 -3.44 4.51
C SER A 84 7.30 -2.08 4.98
N LYS A 85 7.73 -1.95 6.24
CA LYS A 85 8.31 -0.71 6.77
C LYS A 85 9.62 -0.33 6.06
N PHE A 86 10.52 -1.30 5.88
CA PHE A 86 11.77 -1.08 5.15
C PHE A 86 11.54 -0.62 3.70
N LEU A 87 10.57 -1.23 3.02
CA LEU A 87 10.17 -0.80 1.68
C LEU A 87 9.53 0.60 1.69
N ASP A 88 8.66 0.91 2.65
CA ASP A 88 8.08 2.26 2.76
C ASP A 88 9.16 3.33 2.92
N GLU A 89 10.16 3.08 3.78
CA GLU A 89 11.29 4.01 3.98
C GLU A 89 12.09 4.24 2.69
N LEU A 90 12.33 3.19 1.91
CA LEU A 90 13.02 3.30 0.62
C LEU A 90 12.18 4.03 -0.44
N LEU A 91 10.89 3.72 -0.49
CA LEU A 91 9.98 4.20 -1.53
C LEU A 91 9.43 5.59 -1.24
N ARG A 92 9.41 6.03 0.02
CA ARG A 92 8.88 7.35 0.43
C ARG A 92 9.55 8.48 -0.33
N LEU A 93 10.88 8.47 -0.40
CA LEU A 93 11.65 9.51 -1.09
C LEU A 93 11.31 9.58 -2.58
N LEU A 94 11.10 8.41 -3.21
CA LEU A 94 10.71 8.33 -4.61
C LEU A 94 9.28 8.85 -4.82
N PHE A 95 8.37 8.45 -3.94
CA PHE A 95 6.99 8.89 -3.95
C PHE A 95 6.90 10.40 -3.78
N ASP A 96 7.56 10.98 -2.77
CA ASP A 96 7.48 12.42 -2.50
C ASP A 96 7.98 13.26 -3.68
N LYS A 97 9.04 12.79 -4.39
CA LYS A 97 9.55 13.46 -5.59
C LYS A 97 8.51 13.45 -6.72
N ILE A 98 7.93 12.29 -7.03
CA ILE A 98 7.05 12.11 -8.20
C ILE A 98 5.62 12.59 -7.92
N ALA A 99 5.11 12.34 -6.72
CA ALA A 99 3.75 12.65 -6.32
C ALA A 99 3.52 14.15 -6.15
N SER A 100 4.57 14.92 -5.84
CA SER A 100 4.45 16.38 -5.63
C SER A 100 3.84 17.14 -6.81
N GLU A 101 3.97 16.64 -8.04
CA GLU A 101 3.44 17.28 -9.24
C GLU A 101 1.98 16.92 -9.53
N THR A 102 1.51 15.78 -9.02
CA THR A 102 0.23 15.17 -9.44
C THR A 102 -0.73 14.89 -8.28
N THR A 103 -0.27 15.07 -7.05
CA THR A 103 -1.00 14.73 -5.83
C THR A 103 -1.06 15.93 -4.90
N VAL A 104 -2.23 16.16 -4.32
CA VAL A 104 -2.42 17.15 -3.24
C VAL A 104 -2.30 16.45 -1.89
N THR A 105 -1.60 17.08 -0.95
CA THR A 105 -1.32 16.45 0.36
C THR A 105 -2.42 16.72 1.39
N SER A 106 -3.24 17.76 1.16
CA SER A 106 -4.33 18.12 2.06
C SER A 106 -5.49 18.81 1.34
N GLY A 107 -6.68 18.78 1.97
CA GLY A 107 -7.84 19.52 1.48
C GLY A 107 -7.64 21.03 1.49
N PHE A 108 -6.89 21.56 2.47
CA PHE A 108 -6.57 23.00 2.54
C PHE A 108 -5.70 23.45 1.37
N GLU A 109 -4.68 22.66 1.04
CA GLU A 109 -3.82 22.89 -0.11
C GLU A 109 -4.63 22.87 -1.41
N LEU A 110 -5.48 21.85 -1.58
CA LEU A 110 -6.35 21.73 -2.75
C LEU A 110 -7.23 22.99 -2.92
N VAL A 111 -7.90 23.44 -1.87
CA VAL A 111 -8.75 24.64 -1.93
C VAL A 111 -7.95 25.87 -2.34
N LYS A 112 -6.75 26.06 -1.76
CA LYS A 112 -5.87 27.19 -2.10
C LYS A 112 -5.42 27.14 -3.56
N GLN A 113 -5.04 25.97 -4.05
CA GLN A 113 -4.64 25.77 -5.45
C GLN A 113 -5.81 26.04 -6.40
N LEU A 114 -7.01 25.53 -6.10
CA LEU A 114 -8.21 25.76 -6.90
C LEU A 114 -8.62 27.24 -6.93
N GLN A 115 -8.53 27.95 -5.79
CA GLN A 115 -8.79 29.40 -5.73
C GLN A 115 -7.78 30.21 -6.54
N LYS A 116 -6.51 29.79 -6.57
CA LYS A 116 -5.50 30.45 -7.42
C LYS A 116 -5.79 30.18 -8.89
N TRP A 117 -6.07 28.92 -9.23
CA TRP A 117 -6.39 28.50 -10.59
C TRP A 117 -7.66 29.18 -11.12
N SER A 118 -8.70 29.34 -10.29
CA SER A 118 -9.98 29.90 -10.72
C SER A 118 -9.90 31.36 -11.16
N LYS A 119 -8.94 32.15 -10.66
CA LYS A 119 -8.76 33.56 -11.03
C LYS A 119 -8.59 33.78 -12.54
N ASP A 120 -7.84 32.89 -13.19
CA ASP A 120 -7.46 33.05 -14.59
C ASP A 120 -8.12 32.03 -15.53
N ASN A 121 -8.70 30.95 -14.97
CA ASN A 121 -9.12 29.78 -15.76
C ASN A 121 -10.63 29.48 -15.72
N ILE A 122 -11.39 30.03 -14.76
CA ILE A 122 -12.83 29.77 -14.70
C ILE A 122 -13.57 30.59 -15.76
N ARG A 123 -14.46 29.95 -16.52
CA ARG A 123 -15.25 30.57 -17.59
C ARG A 123 -16.72 30.14 -17.46
N GLN A 124 -17.59 30.89 -18.13
CA GLN A 124 -18.98 30.47 -18.29
C GLN A 124 -19.01 29.12 -19.04
N GLY A 125 -19.50 28.07 -18.39
CA GLY A 125 -19.47 26.70 -18.90
C GLY A 125 -18.37 25.79 -18.35
N THR A 126 -17.50 26.26 -17.44
CA THR A 126 -16.57 25.39 -16.72
C THR A 126 -17.36 24.38 -15.86
N LEU A 127 -17.07 23.09 -16.03
CA LEU A 127 -17.65 22.00 -15.25
C LEU A 127 -16.62 21.42 -14.29
N PHE A 128 -17.04 21.15 -13.06
CA PHE A 128 -16.26 20.40 -12.09
C PHE A 128 -16.77 18.97 -12.06
N CYS A 129 -15.86 18.02 -12.26
CA CYS A 129 -16.16 16.59 -12.21
C CYS A 129 -15.43 15.98 -11.03
N THR A 130 -16.13 15.13 -10.28
CA THR A 130 -15.54 14.29 -9.24
C THR A 130 -15.61 12.84 -9.66
N ILE A 131 -14.53 12.11 -9.44
CA ILE A 131 -14.42 10.69 -9.75
C ILE A 131 -13.93 10.01 -8.48
N ASP A 132 -14.61 8.94 -8.07
CA ASP A 132 -14.25 8.12 -6.91
C ASP A 132 -13.92 6.70 -7.36
N VAL A 133 -12.87 6.12 -6.78
CA VAL A 133 -12.47 4.73 -7.06
C VAL A 133 -13.07 3.83 -6.00
N THR A 134 -13.93 2.91 -6.43
CA THR A 134 -14.53 1.92 -5.53
C THR A 134 -13.53 0.82 -5.17
N ASP A 135 -13.48 0.46 -3.88
CA ASP A 135 -12.72 -0.69 -3.36
C ASP A 135 -11.23 -0.68 -3.75
N LEU A 136 -10.62 0.51 -3.77
CA LEU A 136 -9.24 0.76 -4.23
C LEU A 136 -8.24 -0.34 -3.82
N TYR A 137 -8.13 -0.65 -2.53
CA TYR A 137 -7.14 -1.61 -2.03
C TYR A 137 -7.28 -3.04 -2.58
N THR A 138 -8.51 -3.52 -2.78
CA THR A 138 -8.73 -4.87 -3.33
C THR A 138 -8.63 -4.89 -4.84
N MET A 139 -8.62 -3.73 -5.50
CA MET A 139 -8.63 -3.58 -6.95
C MET A 139 -7.27 -3.19 -7.53
N VAL A 140 -6.24 -2.96 -6.71
CA VAL A 140 -4.88 -2.66 -7.21
C VAL A 140 -4.26 -3.92 -7.84
N PRO A 141 -3.94 -3.91 -9.14
CA PRO A 141 -3.28 -5.04 -9.80
C PRO A 141 -1.82 -5.14 -9.32
N GLN A 142 -1.43 -6.31 -8.81
CA GLN A 142 -0.11 -6.49 -8.18
C GLN A 142 1.04 -6.35 -9.20
N THR A 143 0.90 -6.99 -10.37
CA THR A 143 1.92 -6.95 -11.44
C THR A 143 2.15 -5.55 -11.95
N GLU A 144 1.07 -4.84 -12.28
CA GLU A 144 1.11 -3.47 -12.77
C GLU A 144 1.60 -2.50 -11.70
N GLY A 145 1.31 -2.76 -10.42
CA GLY A 145 1.87 -2.03 -9.29
C GLY A 145 3.39 -2.11 -9.24
N VAL A 146 3.95 -3.33 -9.36
CA VAL A 146 5.40 -3.53 -9.42
C VAL A 146 6.02 -2.90 -10.67
N LEU A 147 5.38 -3.02 -11.84
CA LEU A 147 5.85 -2.40 -13.07
C LEU A 147 5.83 -0.86 -13.00
N SER A 148 4.82 -0.28 -12.35
CA SER A 148 4.72 1.16 -12.12
C SER A 148 5.87 1.64 -11.23
N LEU A 149 6.18 0.90 -10.16
CA LEU A 149 7.33 1.21 -9.31
C LEU A 149 8.66 1.14 -10.07
N LYS A 150 8.84 0.12 -10.92
CA LYS A 150 10.03 0.02 -11.78
C LYS A 150 10.17 1.25 -12.68
N LYS A 151 9.09 1.66 -13.35
CA LYS A 151 9.06 2.86 -14.18
C LYS A 151 9.45 4.10 -13.36
N MET A 152 8.90 4.25 -12.15
CA MET A 152 9.25 5.37 -11.26
C MET A 152 10.75 5.40 -10.93
N LEU A 153 11.34 4.25 -10.61
CA LEU A 153 12.78 4.15 -10.33
C LEU A 153 13.65 4.49 -11.54
N ASP A 154 13.23 4.13 -12.75
CA ASP A 154 13.94 4.46 -13.98
C ASP A 154 13.93 5.97 -14.29
N HIS A 155 12.95 6.73 -13.78
CA HIS A 155 12.89 8.20 -13.95
C HIS A 155 13.78 8.99 -12.97
N VAL A 156 14.31 8.34 -11.93
CA VAL A 156 15.12 8.99 -10.89
C VAL A 156 16.63 8.72 -11.05
N LYS A 157 17.01 7.93 -12.05
CA LYS A 157 18.40 7.75 -12.47
C LYS A 157 18.93 8.93 -13.29
#